data_AF-A0A4V2S1J9-F1
#
_entry.id   AF-A0A4V2S1J9-F1
#
_cell.length_a   1.000
_cell.length_b   1.000
_cell.length_c   1.000
_cell.angle_alpha   90.00
_cell.angle_beta   90.00
_cell.angle_gamma   90.00
#
_symmetry.space_group_name_H-M   'P 1'
#
loop_
_entity.id
_entity.type
_entity.pdbx_description
1 polymer ?
#
loop_
_entity_poly.entity_id
_entity_poly.type
_entity_poly.pdbx_seq_one_letter_code
_entity_poly.pdbx_strand_id
1 'polypeptide(L)' 'MTQKTCAACDCPLDDSVINVKLGGRTVEVCCEECATKLKEAYVSASTKE' A
#
# COMPACT_ATOMS: atom_id res chain seq x y z
N MET A 1 -0.56 18.52 -10.80
CA MET A 1 -1.08 17.78 -9.64
C MET A 1 -0.63 16.33 -9.80
N THR A 2 0.31 15.84 -8.98
CA THR A 2 0.61 14.40 -8.94
C THR A 2 -0.49 13.80 -8.07
N GLN A 3 -1.48 13.17 -8.68
CA GLN A 3 -2.46 12.38 -7.93
C GLN A 3 -1.72 11.15 -7.41
N LYS A 4 -1.75 10.96 -6.09
CA LYS A 4 -1.34 9.72 -5.48
C LYS A 4 -2.42 8.69 -5.80
N THR A 5 -2.02 7.46 -6.11
CA THR A 5 -2.95 6.37 -6.36
C THR A 5 -2.69 5.22 -5.40
N CYS A 6 -3.74 4.46 -5.10
CA CYS A 6 -3.69 3.39 -4.12
C CYS A 6 -2.84 2.27 -4.68
N ALA A 7 -1.77 1.88 -3.99
CA ALA A 7 -0.92 0.78 -4.45
C ALA A 7 -1.67 -0.58 -4.54
N ALA A 8 -2.85 -0.71 -3.94
CA ALA A 8 -3.67 -1.93 -4.00
C ALA A 8 -4.73 -1.90 -5.11
N CYS A 9 -5.43 -0.77 -5.28
CA CYS A 9 -6.63 -0.68 -6.13
C CYS A 9 -6.54 0.43 -7.20
N ASP A 10 -5.42 1.15 -7.28
CA ASP A 10 -5.14 2.28 -8.17
C ASP A 10 -6.12 3.47 -8.08
N CYS A 11 -7.02 3.48 -7.10
CA CYS A 11 -7.93 4.61 -6.85
C CYS A 11 -7.15 5.86 -6.43
N PRO A 12 -7.64 7.07 -6.77
CA PRO A 12 -7.03 8.31 -6.30
C PRO A 12 -7.01 8.37 -4.78
N LEU A 13 -5.88 8.80 -4.23
CA LEU A 13 -5.64 9.02 -2.82
C LEU A 13 -5.74 10.52 -2.54
N ASP A 14 -6.69 10.88 -1.68
CA ASP A 14 -6.83 12.19 -1.05
C ASP A 14 -6.07 12.23 0.29
N ASP A 15 -6.10 13.33 1.03
CA ASP A 15 -5.37 13.52 2.30
C ASP A 15 -5.57 12.41 3.36
N SER A 16 -6.61 11.58 3.23
CA SER A 16 -6.90 10.43 4.10
C SER A 16 -6.15 9.15 3.70
N VAL A 17 -4.86 9.25 3.35
CA VAL A 17 -4.03 8.08 3.00
C VAL A 17 -3.45 7.42 4.25
N ILE A 18 -3.25 6.10 4.18
CA ILE A 18 -2.52 5.35 5.21
C ILE A 18 -1.16 4.95 4.65
N ASN A 19 -0.10 5.22 5.43
CA ASN A 19 1.27 4.91 5.07
C ASN A 19 1.68 3.55 5.64
N VAL A 20 1.98 2.58 4.77
CA VAL A 20 2.36 1.22 5.15
C VAL A 20 3.82 0.99 4.80
N LYS A 21 4.59 0.47 5.75
CA LYS A 21 6.02 0.16 5.55
C LYS A 21 6.18 -1.31 5.16
N LEU A 22 6.63 -1.55 3.93
CA LEU A 22 6.86 -2.87 3.33
C LEU A 22 8.31 -2.96 2.87
N GLY A 23 9.14 -3.78 3.52
CA GLY A 23 10.51 -4.02 3.04
C GLY A 23 11.44 -2.81 3.02
N GLY A 24 11.20 -1.84 3.89
CA GLY A 24 11.94 -0.57 3.89
C GLY A 24 11.41 0.47 2.90
N ARG A 25 10.38 0.16 2.10
CA ARG A 25 9.65 1.12 1.27
C ARG A 25 8.34 1.50 1.96
N THR A 26 7.97 2.78 1.88
CA THR A 26 6.66 3.25 2.34
C THR A 26 5.73 3.33 1.15
N VAL A 27 4.56 2.71 1.25
CA VAL A 27 3.49 2.77 0.24
C VAL A 27 2.24 3.39 0.84
N GLU A 28 1.49 4.11 0.02
CA GLU A 28 0.26 4.79 0.43
C GLU A 28 -0.96 4.01 -0.06
N VAL A 29 -1.97 3.89 0.80
CA VAL A 29 -3.23 3.20 0.48
C VAL A 29 -4.45 4.02 0.91
N CYS A 30 -5.59 3.75 0.28
CA CYS A 30 -6.86 4.44 0.57
C CYS A 30 -7.58 3.96 1.83
N CYS A 31 -7.28 2.76 2.34
CA CYS A 31 -7.94 2.19 3.52
C CYS A 31 -7.11 1.09 4.20
N GLU A 32 -7.47 0.76 5.46
CA GLU A 32 -6.79 -0.25 6.27
C GLU A 32 -6.88 -1.67 5.65
N GLU A 33 -7.96 -1.96 4.93
CA GLU A 33 -8.09 -3.24 4.21
C GLU A 33 -7.04 -3.35 3.10
N CYS A 34 -6.86 -2.28 2.31
CA CYS A 34 -5.80 -2.23 1.30
C CYS A 34 -4.42 -2.35 1.94
N ALA A 35 -4.19 -1.71 3.09
CA ALA A 35 -2.94 -1.84 3.85
C ALA A 35 -2.68 -3.29 4.26
N THR A 36 -3.69 -3.95 4.80
CA THR A 36 -3.60 -5.32 5.29
C THR A 36 -3.32 -6.28 4.15
N LYS A 37 -4.11 -6.22 3.07
CA LYS A 37 -3.92 -7.07 1.87
C LYS A 37 -2.55 -6.85 1.23
N LEU A 38 -2.10 -5.60 1.08
CA LEU A 38 -0.76 -5.31 0.57
C LEU A 38 0.34 -5.85 1.47
N LYS A 39 0.18 -5.72 2.79
CA LYS A 39 1.16 -6.22 3.76
C LYS A 39 1.23 -7.75 3.75
N GLU A 40 0.11 -8.43 3.70
CA GLU A 40 0.07 -9.89 3.58
C GLU A 40 0.68 -10.35 2.25
N ALA A 41 0.27 -9.76 1.13
CA ALA A 41 0.83 -10.06 -0.19
C ALA A 41 2.34 -9.81 -0.23
N TYR A 42 2.81 -8.71 0.36
CA TYR A 42 4.22 -8.40 0.50
C TYR A 42 4.94 -9.47 1.33
N VAL A 43 4.43 -9.82 2.52
CA VAL A 43 5.03 -10.87 3.36
C VAL A 43 5.09 -12.20 2.62
N SER A 44 4.01 -12.60 1.94
CA SER A 44 3.96 -13.80 1.11
C SER A 44 4.92 -13.79 -0.07
N ALA A 45 5.18 -12.61 -0.67
CA ALA A 45 6.15 -12.46 -1.75
C ALA A 45 7.59 -12.37 -1.24
N SER A 46 7.80 -11.84 -0.03
CA SER A 46 9.14 -11.63 0.57
C SER A 46 9.77 -12.91 1.10
N THR A 47 8.96 -13.94 1.36
CA THR A 47 9.41 -15.26 1.82
C THR A 47 9.76 -16.22 0.68
N LYS A 48 9.71 -15.75 -0.58
CA LYS A 48 10.33 -16.45 -1.72
C LYS A 48 11.68 -15.79 -2.02
N GLU A 49 12.69 -16.35 -1.37
CA GLU A 49 14.13 -16.32 -1.65
C GLU A 49 14.53 -16.26 -3.14
#